data_AF-A0A8T7CL04-F1
#
_entry.id   AF-A0A8T7CL04-F1
#
_cell.length_a   1.000
_cell.length_b   1.000
_cell.length_c   1.000
_cell.angle_alpha   90.00
_cell.angle_beta   90.00
_cell.angle_gamma   90.00
#
_symmetry.space_group_name_H-M   'P 1'
#
loop_
_entity.id
_entity.type
_entity.pdbx_description
1 polymer ?
#
loop_
_entity_poly.entity_id
_entity_poly.type
_entity_poly.pdbx_seq_one_letter_code
_entity_poly.pdbx_strand_id
1 'polypeptide(L)'
;PDFPTCQGQWWPATNMADAFVPWRGLGDVGESDSMARTAIHLSHRIGALFTLLVVGGIGLAAIIRGRDRAMKSSGAMVIVFLLAQIAIGITIVLQGLPLIPAVAHNGVAALLLLSTVAMNYAAWRLA
;
A
#
# COMPACT_ATOMS: atom_id res chain seq x y z
N PRO A 1 -11.16 -5.18 -14.40
CA PRO A 1 -10.86 -4.35 -13.22
C PRO A 1 -11.91 -4.64 -12.16
N ASP A 2 -11.51 -5.27 -11.07
CA ASP A 2 -12.41 -5.70 -10.02
C ASP A 2 -11.71 -5.60 -8.66
N PHE A 3 -12.53 -5.37 -7.64
CA PHE A 3 -12.15 -5.33 -6.23
C PHE A 3 -13.36 -5.81 -5.42
N PRO A 4 -13.21 -6.67 -4.40
CA PRO A 4 -11.95 -7.15 -3.81
C PRO A 4 -11.31 -8.36 -4.52
N THR A 5 -12.00 -8.98 -5.47
CA THR A 5 -11.48 -10.09 -6.31
C THR A 5 -10.47 -9.59 -7.35
N CYS A 6 -9.69 -10.50 -7.93
CA CYS A 6 -8.78 -10.25 -9.04
C CYS A 6 -9.20 -11.16 -10.20
N GLN A 7 -9.68 -10.55 -11.29
CA GLN A 7 -10.23 -11.27 -12.45
C GLN A 7 -11.40 -12.21 -12.08
N GLY A 8 -12.26 -11.78 -11.16
CA GLY A 8 -13.42 -12.55 -10.70
C GLY A 8 -13.08 -13.67 -9.69
N GLN A 9 -11.82 -13.82 -9.31
CA GLN A 9 -11.37 -14.82 -8.33
C GLN A 9 -10.69 -14.17 -7.13
N TRP A 10 -10.87 -14.74 -5.93
CA TRP A 10 -10.16 -14.26 -4.74
C TRP A 10 -8.68 -14.65 -4.75
N TRP A 11 -8.37 -15.80 -5.36
CA TRP A 11 -7.02 -16.34 -5.46
C TRP A 11 -6.79 -16.96 -6.85
N PRO A 12 -6.60 -16.12 -7.88
CA PRO A 12 -6.41 -16.60 -9.25
C PRO A 12 -5.10 -17.39 -9.42
N ALA A 13 -5.02 -18.17 -10.49
CA ALA A 13 -3.76 -18.75 -10.92
C ALA A 13 -2.76 -17.63 -11.24
N THR A 14 -1.53 -17.76 -10.73
CA THR A 14 -0.48 -16.74 -10.89
C THR A 14 0.86 -17.40 -11.14
N ASN A 15 1.78 -16.63 -11.73
CA ASN A 15 3.17 -17.04 -11.92
C ASN A 15 4.10 -16.10 -11.15
N MET A 16 4.41 -16.46 -9.90
CA MET A 16 5.22 -15.62 -9.02
C MET A 16 6.70 -15.57 -9.42
N ALA A 17 7.21 -16.65 -10.02
CA ALA A 17 8.58 -16.73 -10.52
C ALA A 17 8.81 -15.70 -11.62
N ASP A 18 7.80 -15.49 -12.46
CA ASP A 18 7.83 -14.52 -13.53
C ASP A 18 7.51 -13.08 -13.10
N ALA A 19 6.76 -12.91 -12.01
CA ALA A 19 6.31 -11.61 -11.52
C ALA A 19 7.43 -10.71 -10.99
N PHE A 20 8.51 -11.29 -10.44
CA PHE A 20 9.56 -10.54 -9.73
C PHE A 20 10.95 -10.73 -10.35
N VAL A 21 11.02 -10.81 -11.68
CA VAL A 21 12.28 -10.80 -12.44
C VAL A 21 12.68 -9.34 -12.73
N PRO A 22 13.76 -8.80 -12.14
CA PRO A 22 14.06 -7.36 -12.23
C PRO A 22 14.33 -6.84 -13.65
N TRP A 23 14.77 -7.71 -14.55
CA TRP A 23 15.24 -7.36 -15.89
C TRP A 23 14.44 -8.05 -17.01
N ARG A 24 13.14 -8.31 -16.78
CA ARG A 24 12.27 -8.97 -17.79
C ARG A 24 12.27 -8.15 -19.08
N GLY A 25 12.48 -8.82 -20.22
CA GLY A 25 12.53 -8.15 -21.53
C GLY A 25 11.21 -7.45 -21.86
N LEU A 26 11.29 -6.20 -22.32
CA LEU A 26 10.14 -5.44 -22.81
C LEU A 26 9.67 -6.06 -24.13
N GLY A 27 8.73 -6.99 -24.10
CA GLY A 27 8.21 -7.63 -25.33
C GLY A 27 7.49 -8.96 -25.16
N ASP A 28 7.60 -9.63 -24.00
CA ASP A 28 6.84 -10.86 -23.75
C ASP A 28 5.36 -10.54 -23.52
N VAL A 29 4.56 -10.68 -24.59
CA VAL A 29 3.10 -10.61 -24.54
C VAL A 29 2.54 -12.03 -24.70
N GLY A 30 1.94 -12.54 -23.64
CA GLY A 30 1.38 -13.90 -23.60
C GLY A 30 0.76 -14.23 -22.25
N GLU A 31 0.26 -15.45 -22.10
CA GLU A 31 -0.40 -15.92 -20.87
C GLU A 31 0.52 -15.84 -19.64
N SER A 32 1.83 -16.09 -19.79
CA SER A 32 2.76 -15.94 -18.67
C SER A 32 2.87 -14.49 -18.18
N ASP A 33 2.81 -13.50 -19.08
CA ASP A 33 2.84 -12.07 -18.72
C ASP A 33 1.55 -11.66 -17.99
N SER A 34 0.38 -12.16 -18.43
CA SER A 34 -0.89 -11.88 -17.73
C SER A 34 -0.93 -12.52 -16.33
N MET A 35 -0.41 -13.74 -16.17
CA MET A 35 -0.28 -14.41 -14.87
C MET A 35 0.75 -13.74 -13.96
N ALA A 36 1.85 -13.22 -14.51
CA ALA A 36 2.87 -12.47 -13.77
C ALA A 36 2.30 -11.14 -13.24
N ARG A 37 1.58 -10.37 -14.07
CA ARG A 37 0.91 -9.14 -13.64
C ARG A 37 -0.14 -9.40 -12.56
N THR A 38 -0.90 -10.48 -12.70
CA THR A 38 -1.85 -10.92 -11.67
C THR A 38 -1.14 -11.21 -10.34
N ALA A 39 0.03 -11.87 -10.38
CA ALA A 39 0.85 -12.10 -9.19
C ALA A 39 1.32 -10.79 -8.53
N ILE A 40 1.75 -9.79 -9.32
CA ILE A 40 2.14 -8.46 -8.80
C ILE A 40 0.95 -7.80 -8.10
N HIS A 41 -0.23 -7.79 -8.73
CA HIS A 41 -1.44 -7.19 -8.14
C HIS A 41 -1.87 -7.90 -6.86
N LEU A 42 -1.84 -9.23 -6.83
CA LEU A 42 -2.19 -10.00 -5.64
C LEU A 42 -1.20 -9.73 -4.50
N SER A 43 0.10 -9.72 -4.80
CA SER A 43 1.16 -9.41 -3.83
C SER A 43 1.01 -8.00 -3.26
N HIS A 44 0.70 -7.02 -4.09
CA HIS A 44 0.46 -5.66 -3.65
C HIS A 44 -0.75 -5.56 -2.71
N ARG A 45 -1.85 -6.27 -3.00
CA ARG A 45 -3.03 -6.31 -2.12
C ARG A 45 -2.72 -6.92 -0.76
N ILE A 46 -1.96 -8.01 -0.73
CA ILE A 46 -1.51 -8.65 0.52
C ILE A 46 -0.61 -7.69 1.31
N GLY A 47 0.34 -7.04 0.63
CA GLY A 47 1.20 -6.02 1.24
C GLY A 47 0.43 -4.83 1.79
N ALA A 48 -0.62 -4.38 1.09
CA ALA A 48 -1.50 -3.30 1.55
C ALA A 48 -2.27 -3.72 2.82
N LEU A 49 -2.78 -4.95 2.88
CA LEU A 49 -3.44 -5.48 4.08
C LEU A 49 -2.46 -5.60 5.26
N PHE A 50 -1.26 -6.13 5.01
CA PHE A 50 -0.22 -6.21 6.03
C PHE A 50 0.15 -4.83 6.57
N THR A 51 0.35 -3.86 5.68
CA THR A 51 0.64 -2.47 6.03
C THR A 51 -0.51 -1.85 6.83
N LEU A 52 -1.76 -2.08 6.42
CA LEU A 52 -2.94 -1.60 7.14
C LEU A 52 -2.94 -2.09 8.60
N LEU A 53 -2.70 -3.38 8.80
CA LEU A 53 -2.73 -3.99 10.13
C LEU A 53 -1.56 -3.53 10.99
N VAL A 54 -0.33 -3.57 10.46
CA VAL A 54 0.88 -3.27 11.23
C VAL A 54 1.05 -1.77 11.44
N VAL A 55 1.11 -0.99 10.36
CA VAL A 55 1.32 0.47 10.44
C VAL A 55 0.10 1.15 11.05
N GLY A 56 -1.11 0.71 10.70
CA GLY A 56 -2.34 1.19 11.34
C GLY A 56 -2.41 0.84 12.82
N GLY A 57 -2.04 -0.38 13.20
CA GLY A 57 -1.96 -0.80 14.60
C GLY A 57 -0.97 0.04 15.42
N ILE A 58 0.22 0.30 14.89
CA ILE A 58 1.22 1.15 15.54
C ILE A 58 0.74 2.61 15.62
N GLY A 59 0.17 3.15 14.54
CA GLY A 59 -0.39 4.50 14.51
C GLY A 59 -1.50 4.68 15.57
N LEU A 60 -2.40 3.70 15.69
CA LEU A 60 -3.44 3.69 16.70
C LEU A 60 -2.85 3.60 18.12
N ALA A 61 -1.85 2.74 18.33
CA ALA A 61 -1.15 2.64 19.61
C ALA A 61 -0.46 3.96 19.99
N ALA A 62 0.12 4.69 19.03
CA ALA A 62 0.73 6.00 19.26
C ALA A 62 -0.31 7.06 19.67
N ILE A 63 -1.52 7.03 19.10
CA ILE A 63 -2.61 7.93 19.49
C ILE A 63 -3.08 7.64 20.93
N ILE A 64 -3.29 6.37 21.26
CA ILE A 64 -3.87 5.96 22.55
C ILE A 64 -2.84 6.05 23.68
N ARG A 65 -1.63 5.55 23.44
CA ARG A 65 -0.58 5.35 24.46
C ARG A 65 0.56 6.36 24.38
N GLY A 66 0.56 7.26 23.39
CA GLY A 66 1.61 8.26 23.22
C GLY A 66 1.75 9.17 24.43
N ARG A 67 2.99 9.42 24.85
CA ARG A 67 3.31 10.26 26.03
C ARG A 67 3.13 11.75 25.78
N ASP A 68 3.36 12.19 24.54
CA ASP A 68 3.31 13.61 24.18
C ASP A 68 2.47 13.88 22.93
N ARG A 69 2.29 15.17 22.62
CA ARG A 69 1.46 15.61 21.50
C ARG A 69 2.05 15.23 20.13
N ALA A 70 3.38 15.18 19.98
CA ALA A 70 3.97 14.87 18.67
C ALA A 70 3.80 13.39 18.31
N MET A 71 3.94 12.50 19.30
CA MET A 71 3.65 11.07 19.13
C MET A 71 2.20 10.84 18.72
N LYS A 72 1.25 11.46 19.43
CA LYS A 72 -0.18 11.33 19.12
C LYS A 72 -0.52 11.92 17.75
N SER A 73 0.02 13.09 17.42
CA SER A 73 -0.23 13.77 16.15
C SER A 73 0.33 13.00 14.96
N SER A 74 1.55 12.47 15.07
CA SER A 74 2.15 11.65 14.02
C SER A 74 1.41 10.33 13.82
N GLY A 75 0.98 9.68 14.91
CA GLY A 75 0.07 8.52 14.84
C GLY A 75 -1.25 8.84 14.12
N ALA A 76 -1.88 9.99 14.41
CA ALA A 76 -3.08 10.43 13.71
C ALA A 76 -2.85 10.68 12.21
N MET A 77 -1.73 11.31 11.85
CA MET A 77 -1.35 11.51 10.45
C MET A 77 -1.14 10.18 9.71
N VAL A 78 -0.51 9.19 10.36
CA VAL A 78 -0.36 7.83 9.82
C VAL A 78 -1.72 7.23 9.47
N ILE A 79 -2.69 7.28 10.39
CA ILE A 79 -4.04 6.75 10.14
C ILE A 79 -4.72 7.48 8.99
N VAL A 80 -4.69 8.81 8.97
CA VAL A 80 -5.32 9.61 7.92
C VAL A 80 -4.74 9.28 6.54
N PHE A 81 -3.41 9.29 6.40
CA PHE A 81 -2.79 9.02 5.11
C PHE A 81 -2.91 7.55 4.68
N LEU A 82 -2.91 6.60 5.62
CA LEU A 82 -3.12 5.19 5.31
C LEU A 82 -4.54 4.93 4.76
N LEU A 83 -5.56 5.53 5.37
CA LEU A 83 -6.94 5.41 4.88
C LEU A 83 -7.10 6.09 3.51
N ALA A 84 -6.52 7.27 3.32
CA ALA A 84 -6.50 7.94 2.03
C ALA A 84 -5.78 7.09 0.96
N GLN A 85 -4.65 6.48 1.30
CA GLN A 85 -3.88 5.62 0.41
C GLN A 85 -4.71 4.44 -0.10
N ILE A 86 -5.44 3.77 0.80
CA ILE A 86 -6.31 2.64 0.46
C ILE A 86 -7.47 3.10 -0.43
N ALA A 87 -8.14 4.21 -0.08
CA ALA A 87 -9.25 4.72 -0.86
C ALA A 87 -8.84 5.09 -2.30
N ILE A 88 -7.69 5.77 -2.46
CA ILE A 88 -7.16 6.12 -3.78
C ILE A 88 -6.72 4.85 -4.53
N GLY A 89 -6.08 3.89 -3.84
CA GLY A 89 -5.67 2.61 -4.44
C GLY A 89 -6.85 1.81 -5.00
N ILE A 90 -7.96 1.73 -4.26
CA ILE A 90 -9.21 1.10 -4.74
C ILE A 90 -9.73 1.85 -5.96
N THR A 91 -9.73 3.18 -5.94
CA THR A 91 -10.16 4.03 -7.05
C THR A 91 -9.36 3.76 -8.32
N ILE A 92 -8.03 3.62 -8.21
CA ILE A 92 -7.15 3.29 -9.35
C ILE A 92 -7.55 1.97 -10.00
N VAL A 93 -7.86 0.94 -9.20
CA VAL A 93 -8.26 -0.37 -9.71
C VAL A 93 -9.60 -0.31 -10.42
N LEU A 94 -10.60 0.33 -9.80
CA LEU A 94 -11.97 0.41 -10.34
C LEU A 94 -12.04 1.25 -11.62
N GLN A 95 -11.19 2.27 -11.76
CA GLN A 95 -11.16 3.17 -12.92
C GLN A 95 -10.15 2.75 -14.00
N GLY A 96 -9.41 1.65 -13.81
CA GLY A 96 -8.48 1.15 -14.83
C GLY A 96 -7.23 2.00 -15.02
N LEU A 97 -6.56 2.39 -13.92
CA LEU A 97 -5.30 3.14 -13.90
C LEU A 97 -5.38 4.58 -14.49
N PRO A 98 -6.32 5.42 -14.04
CA PRO A 98 -6.32 6.84 -14.39
C PRO A 98 -5.06 7.55 -13.83
N LEU A 99 -4.47 8.43 -14.64
CA LEU A 99 -3.19 9.07 -14.32
C LEU A 99 -3.26 9.93 -13.04
N ILE A 100 -4.33 10.72 -12.87
CA ILE A 100 -4.45 11.65 -11.73
C ILE A 100 -4.49 10.89 -10.38
N PRO A 101 -5.39 9.90 -10.18
CA PRO A 101 -5.35 9.07 -8.96
C PRO A 101 -4.04 8.32 -8.77
N ALA A 102 -3.40 7.82 -9.84
CA ALA A 102 -2.11 7.14 -9.74
C ALA A 102 -1.01 8.06 -9.18
N VAL A 103 -0.93 9.30 -9.67
CA VAL A 103 0.02 10.30 -9.15
C VAL A 103 -0.34 10.68 -7.71
N ALA A 104 -1.62 10.88 -7.41
CA ALA A 104 -2.07 11.20 -6.06
C ALA A 104 -1.72 10.09 -5.05
N HIS A 105 -1.86 8.82 -5.44
CA HIS A 105 -1.49 7.66 -4.62
C HIS A 105 -0.01 7.64 -4.28
N ASN A 106 0.88 8.03 -5.21
CA ASN A 106 2.30 8.14 -4.93
C ASN A 106 2.61 9.31 -3.98
N GLY A 107 1.93 10.45 -4.16
CA GLY A 107 2.07 11.60 -3.26
C GLY A 107 1.62 11.27 -1.82
N VAL A 108 0.48 10.61 -1.67
CA VAL A 108 -0.03 10.18 -0.36
C VAL A 108 0.86 9.09 0.26
N ALA A 109 1.44 8.19 -0.54
CA ALA A 109 2.44 7.23 -0.06
C ALA A 109 3.66 7.93 0.57
N ALA A 110 4.16 8.99 -0.07
CA ALA A 110 5.28 9.77 0.46
C ALA A 110 4.91 10.47 1.78
N LEU A 111 3.69 11.02 1.88
CA LEU A 111 3.20 11.63 3.13
C LEU A 111 3.00 10.60 4.24
N LEU A 112 2.50 9.42 3.91
CA LEU A 112 2.40 8.30 4.84
C LEU A 112 3.80 7.91 5.34
N LEU A 113 4.78 7.74 4.45
CA LEU A 113 6.17 7.46 4.82
C LEU A 113 6.73 8.54 5.76
N LEU A 114 6.59 9.82 5.40
CA LEU A 114 7.06 10.93 6.25
C LEU A 114 6.39 10.92 7.64
N SER A 115 5.09 10.61 7.72
CA SER A 115 4.40 10.50 9.01
C SER A 115 4.92 9.34 9.85
N THR A 116 5.27 8.20 9.25
CA THR A 116 5.88 7.07 9.97
C THR A 116 7.30 7.40 10.46
N VAL A 117 8.09 8.12 9.66
CA VAL A 117 9.43 8.60 10.07
C VAL A 117 9.32 9.59 11.23
N ALA A 118 8.37 10.54 11.15
CA ALA A 118 8.13 11.51 12.23
C ALA A 118 7.69 10.81 13.53
N MET A 119 6.84 9.79 13.43
CA MET A 119 6.41 8.98 14.58
C MET A 119 7.59 8.21 15.18
N ASN A 120 8.43 7.60 14.34
CA ASN A 120 9.64 6.92 14.81
C ASN A 120 10.59 7.88 15.53
N TYR A 121 10.85 9.07 14.97
CA TYR A 121 11.65 10.10 15.62
C TYR A 121 11.05 10.55 16.97
N ALA A 122 9.72 10.72 17.03
CA ALA A 122 9.01 11.02 18.27
C ALA A 122 9.10 9.88 19.30
N ALA A 123 9.27 8.63 18.88
CA ALA A 123 9.49 7.51 19.79
C ALA A 123 10.90 7.55 20.37
N TRP A 124 11.90 7.73 19.51
CA TRP A 124 13.31 7.77 19.90
C TRP A 124 13.64 8.92 20.84
N ARG A 125 13.03 10.11 20.65
CA ARG A 125 13.28 11.25 21.56
C ARG A 125 12.73 11.07 22.98
N LEU A 126 11.81 10.11 23.17
CA LEU A 126 11.11 9.84 24.43
C LEU A 126 11.63 8.57 25.15
N ALA A 127 12.53 7.84 24.52
CA ALA A 127 13.21 6.65 25.05
C ALA A 127 14.43 7.08 25.87
#